data_AF-A0A662WLJ6-F1
#
_entry.id   AF-A0A662WLJ6-F1
#
_cell.length_a   1.000
_cell.length_b   1.000
_cell.length_c   1.000
_cell.angle_alpha   90.00
_cell.angle_beta   90.00
_cell.angle_gamma   90.00
#
_symmetry.space_group_name_H-M   'P 1'
#
loop_
_entity.id
_entity.type
_entity.pdbx_description
1 polymer ?
#
loop_
_entity_poly.entity_id
_entity_poly.type
_entity_poly.pdbx_seq_one_letter_code
_entity_poly.pdbx_strand_id
1 'polypeptide(L)'
;AAAGNSEIEIPEGAECIICLSEPRNTTVLPCRHMCLCSACAETLRKSSSTCPICRTQVEALLQIRVEAKETTEAEEEDAAAK
;
A
#
# COMPACT_ATOMS: atom_id res chain seq x y z
N ALA A 1 -21.41 -13.83 12.58
CA ALA A 1 -20.00 -14.21 12.46
C ALA A 1 -19.22 -12.97 12.05
N ALA A 2 -18.63 -12.27 13.02
CA ALA A 2 -17.80 -11.11 12.74
C ALA A 2 -16.39 -11.62 12.40
N ALA A 3 -15.94 -11.35 11.17
CA ALA A 3 -14.58 -11.68 10.74
C ALA A 3 -13.59 -10.88 11.59
N GLY A 4 -12.55 -11.56 12.06
CA GLY A 4 -11.54 -10.98 12.95
C GLY A 4 -10.86 -9.78 12.32
N ASN A 5 -10.90 -8.65 13.03
CA ASN A 5 -10.09 -7.48 12.71
C ASN A 5 -8.70 -7.72 13.31
N SER A 6 -7.83 -8.40 12.58
CA SER A 6 -6.39 -8.27 12.83
C SER A 6 -6.06 -6.83 12.45
N GLU A 7 -5.89 -5.96 13.44
CA GLU A 7 -5.60 -4.55 13.22
C GLU A 7 -4.21 -4.45 12.57
N ILE A 8 -4.18 -4.35 11.25
CA ILE A 8 -2.95 -4.14 10.50
C ILE A 8 -2.60 -2.67 10.72
N GLU A 9 -1.57 -2.40 11.53
CA GLU A 9 -1.03 -1.06 11.68
C GLU A 9 -0.45 -0.60 10.33
N ILE A 10 -1.12 0.35 9.71
CA ILE A 10 -0.64 0.99 8.48
C ILE A 10 0.28 2.15 8.92
N PRO A 11 1.54 2.19 8.48
CA PRO A 11 2.44 3.29 8.82
C PRO A 11 1.85 4.63 8.35
N GLU A 12 1.97 5.66 9.19
CA GLU A 12 1.44 7.00 8.88
C GLU A 12 2.01 7.51 7.55
N GLY A 13 1.11 7.93 6.67
CA GLY A 13 1.47 8.38 5.32
C GLY A 13 1.65 7.25 4.30
N ALA A 14 1.43 5.98 4.66
CA ALA A 14 1.39 4.83 3.74
C ALA A 14 -0.01 4.51 3.20
N GLU A 15 -1.03 5.28 3.60
CA GLU A 15 -2.42 5.09 3.23
C GLU A 15 -2.71 5.55 1.80
N CYS A 16 -3.71 4.92 1.19
CA CYS A 16 -4.30 5.32 -0.07
C CYS A 16 -4.79 6.77 0.02
N ILE A 17 -4.37 7.61 -0.92
CA ILE A 17 -4.70 9.05 -0.88
C ILE A 17 -6.20 9.35 -1.14
N ILE A 18 -6.96 8.34 -1.57
CA ILE A 18 -8.40 8.48 -1.85
C ILE A 18 -9.23 8.11 -0.62
N CYS A 19 -9.01 6.93 -0.03
CA CYS A 19 -9.80 6.47 1.11
C CYS A 19 -9.18 6.78 2.47
N LEU A 20 -7.86 6.99 2.54
CA LEU A 20 -7.12 7.20 3.78
C LEU A 20 -7.32 6.10 4.83
N SER A 21 -7.68 4.88 4.40
CA SER A 21 -7.98 3.75 5.31
C SER A 21 -7.20 2.48 4.99
N GLU A 22 -6.81 2.28 3.74
CA GLU A 22 -6.13 1.06 3.27
C GLU A 22 -4.71 1.41 2.81
N PRO A 23 -3.73 0.51 2.98
CA PRO A 23 -2.37 0.77 2.55
C PRO A 23 -2.28 0.85 1.02
N ARG A 24 -1.34 1.66 0.54
CA ARG A 24 -1.04 1.74 -0.89
C ARG A 24 -0.38 0.45 -1.34
N ASN A 25 -1.00 -0.20 -2.30
CA ASN A 25 -0.48 -1.44 -2.90
C ASN A 25 -0.52 -1.41 -4.43
N THR A 26 -1.00 -0.33 -5.04
CA THR A 26 -1.19 -0.24 -6.48
C THR A 26 -0.42 0.92 -7.09
N THR A 27 0.38 0.57 -8.10
CA THR A 27 1.20 1.51 -8.88
C THR A 27 0.53 1.84 -10.20
N VAL A 28 0.47 3.13 -10.53
CA VAL A 28 -0.04 3.63 -11.81
C VAL A 28 1.07 3.62 -12.87
N LEU A 29 0.81 3.07 -14.05
CA LEU A 29 1.74 3.08 -15.18
C LEU A 29 1.23 4.01 -16.30
N PRO A 30 2.13 4.76 -16.98
CA PRO A 30 3.59 4.64 -16.94
C PRO A 30 4.29 5.49 -15.87
N CYS A 31 3.58 6.36 -15.15
CA CYS A 31 4.20 7.36 -14.27
C CYS A 31 4.80 6.81 -12.95
N ARG A 32 4.50 5.55 -12.59
CA ARG A 32 4.99 4.81 -11.42
C ARG A 32 4.59 5.38 -10.06
N HIS A 33 3.60 6.26 -9.98
CA HIS A 33 3.09 6.72 -8.68
C HIS A 33 2.28 5.61 -8.01
N MET A 34 2.73 5.20 -6.82
CA MET A 34 2.05 4.26 -5.95
C MET A 34 1.23 5.04 -4.92
N CYS A 35 0.01 5.43 -5.29
CA CYS A 35 -0.83 6.33 -4.50
C CYS A 35 -2.17 5.70 -4.04
N LEU A 36 -2.48 4.47 -4.48
CA LEU A 36 -3.79 3.86 -4.34
C LEU A 36 -3.73 2.48 -3.67
N CYS A 37 -4.79 2.15 -2.94
CA CYS A 37 -5.14 0.75 -2.66
C CYS A 37 -5.84 0.14 -3.89
N SER A 38 -5.95 -1.19 -3.93
CA SER A 38 -6.51 -1.93 -5.06
C SER A 38 -7.96 -1.57 -5.35
N ALA A 39 -8.79 -1.40 -4.32
CA ALA A 39 -10.20 -1.03 -4.48
C ALA A 39 -10.36 0.36 -5.12
N CYS A 40 -9.61 1.36 -4.64
CA CYS A 40 -9.64 2.70 -5.22
C CYS A 40 -9.06 2.74 -6.63
N ALA A 41 -8.07 1.89 -6.94
CA ALA A 41 -7.50 1.79 -8.27
C ALA A 41 -8.50 1.24 -9.31
N GLU A 42 -9.33 0.26 -8.93
CA GLU A 42 -10.41 -0.23 -9.78
C GLU A 42 -11.47 0.85 -10.05
N THR A 43 -11.83 1.62 -9.03
CA THR A 43 -12.75 2.76 -9.19
C THR A 43 -12.15 3.82 -10.10
N LEU A 44 -10.86 4.15 -9.93
CA LEU A 44 -10.15 5.10 -10.80
C LEU A 44 -10.27 4.66 -12.27
N ARG A 45 -9.99 3.39 -12.57
CA ARG A 45 -10.10 2.85 -13.93
C ARG A 45 -11.48 3.04 -14.57
N LYS A 46 -12.55 3.10 -13.77
CA LYS A 46 -13.95 3.28 -14.22
C LYS A 46 -14.36 4.76 -14.33
N SER A 47 -13.81 5.64 -13.49
CA SER A 47 -14.26 7.04 -13.39
C SER A 47 -13.33 8.04 -14.10
N SER A 48 -12.02 7.88 -13.97
CA SER A 48 -11.00 8.77 -14.49
C SER A 48 -9.74 7.99 -14.78
N SER A 49 -9.34 7.92 -16.04
CA SER A 49 -8.14 7.20 -16.45
C SER A 49 -6.87 8.06 -16.32
N THR A 50 -6.75 8.93 -15.31
CA THR A 50 -5.56 9.77 -15.06
C THR A 50 -4.99 9.58 -13.67
N CYS A 51 -3.66 9.66 -13.53
CA CYS A 51 -2.97 9.54 -12.24
C CYS A 51 -3.33 10.72 -11.32
N PRO A 52 -3.77 10.49 -10.07
CA PRO A 52 -4.10 11.58 -9.14
C PRO A 52 -2.92 12.50 -8.78
N ILE A 53 -1.69 12.00 -8.87
CA ILE A 53 -0.49 12.76 -8.51
C ILE A 53 -0.01 13.66 -9.66
N CYS A 54 0.20 13.07 -10.84
CA CYS A 54 0.86 13.75 -11.95
C CYS A 54 -0.03 13.95 -13.19
N ARG A 55 -1.30 13.52 -13.12
CA ARG A 55 -2.32 13.63 -14.18
C ARG A 55 -2.00 12.91 -15.49
N THR A 56 -0.89 12.16 -15.55
CA THR A 56 -0.57 11.29 -16.70
C THR A 56 -1.68 10.27 -16.91
N GLN A 57 -2.01 10.00 -18.18
CA GLN A 57 -2.95 8.95 -18.58
C GLN A 57 -2.53 7.60 -18.00
N VAL A 58 -3.46 6.90 -17.36
CA VAL A 58 -3.27 5.55 -16.86
C VAL A 58 -3.39 4.58 -18.02
N GLU A 59 -2.31 3.88 -18.31
CA GLU A 59 -2.27 2.80 -19.31
C GLU A 59 -2.47 1.44 -18.65
N ALA A 60 -1.89 1.26 -17.46
CA ALA A 60 -2.02 0.04 -16.68
C ALA A 60 -1.92 0.32 -15.18
N LEU A 61 -2.40 -0.63 -14.39
CA LEU A 61 -2.28 -0.65 -12.93
C LEU A 61 -1.57 -1.93 -12.52
N LEU A 62 -0.52 -1.80 -11.71
CA LEU A 62 0.23 -2.93 -11.16
C LEU A 62 -0.04 -3.01 -9.66
N GLN A 63 -0.69 -4.09 -9.23
CA GLN A 63 -0.88 -4.39 -7.82
C GLN A 63 0.32 -5.18 -7.29
N ILE A 64 0.95 -4.66 -6.24
CA ILE A 64 2.03 -5.31 -5.51
C ILE A 64 1.42 -6.02 -4.30
N ARG A 65 1.57 -7.35 -4.25
CA ARG A 65 1.19 -8.16 -3.08
C ARG A 65 2.45 -8.47 -2.31
N VAL A 66 2.51 -8.04 -1.05
CA VAL A 66 3.61 -8.37 -0.15
C VAL A 66 3.03 -9.30 0.91
N GLU A 67 3.57 -10.51 0.99
CA GLU A 67 3.23 -11.44 2.06
C GLU A 67 3.94 -10.94 3.32
N ALA A 68 3.19 -10.63 4.37
CA ALA A 68 3.76 -10.18 5.63
C ALA A 68 4.56 -11.33 6.25
N LYS A 69 5.89 -11.28 6.17
CA LYS A 69 6.76 -12.14 6.97
C LYS A 69 6.75 -11.54 8.37
N GLU A 70 6.20 -12.28 9.33
CA GLU A 70 6.21 -11.92 10.75
C GLU A 70 7.64 -11.52 11.14
N THR A 71 7.85 -10.24 11.48
CA THR A 71 9.10 -9.76 12.04
C THR A 71 9.15 -10.25 13.48
N THR A 72 9.61 -11.48 13.69
CA THR A 72 10.11 -11.89 15.00
C THR A 72 11.38 -11.07 15.25
N GLU A 73 11.30 -10.15 16.20
CA GLU A 73 12.42 -9.40 16.74
C GLU A 73 13.56 -10.36 17.10
N ALA A 74 14.65 -10.30 16.34
CA ALA A 74 15.93 -10.86 16.72
C ALA A 74 16.93 -9.70 16.79
N GLU A 75 16.73 -8.83 17.78
CA GLU A 75 17.81 -8.04 18.33
C GLU A 75 18.57 -8.94 19.33
N GLU A 76 19.52 -9.73 18.83
CA GLU A 76 20.63 -10.24 19.63
C GLU A 76 21.93 -9.73 19.01
N GLU A 77 22.33 -8.51 19.39
CA GLU A 77 23.74 -8.14 19.52
C GLU A 77 23.86 -6.82 20.29
N ASP A 78 24.11 -6.88 21.61
CA ASP A 78 25.15 -6.06 22.26
C ASP A 78 25.55 -6.61 23.65
N ALA A 79 26.83 -6.95 23.75
CA ALA A 79 27.72 -6.86 24.93
C ALA A 79 27.41 -7.62 26.25
N ALA A 80 27.71 -8.93 26.28
CA ALA A 80 28.21 -9.59 27.50
C ALA A 80 29.74 -9.68 27.48
N ALA A 81 30.42 -8.66 28.03
CA ALA A 81 31.82 -8.76 28.42
C ALA A 81 32.11 -7.88 29.64
N LYS A 82 31.75 -8.36 30.83
CA LYS A 82 32.53 -8.11 32.04
C LYS A 82 32.37 -9.23 33.06
#